data_AF-A0A349E9U5-F1
#
_entry.id   AF-A0A349E9U5-F1
#
_cell.length_a   1.000
_cell.length_b   1.000
_cell.length_c   1.000
_cell.angle_alpha   90.00
_cell.angle_beta   90.00
_cell.angle_gamma   90.00
#
_symmetry.space_group_name_H-M   'P 1'
#
loop_
_entity.id
_entity.type
_entity.pdbx_description
1 polymer ?
#
loop_
_entity_poly.entity_id
_entity_poly.type
_entity_poly.pdbx_seq_one_letter_code
_entity_poly.pdbx_strand_id
1 'polypeptide(L)'
;MYFYFDSLVKSGIEVVGSSVLGTAVTVEGASVSPLNGQGNISGLRVENPEGYNSQYAFELDSVAVSINVGSVFSDVLEVDSITIVQPTITYETKITTDNIRALLANRPESGAASSSSAESDEAGQQIIIHELRILDSQLNLVAAIVTAPVALADIEIRDIGGEGGSTSAVNAVRVVLAELSRSILNADLPSLDLLKESVEERIEDGAQRVEEAVEDLGGRLRGLLN
;
A
#
# COMPACT_ATOMS: atom_id res chain seq x y z
N MET A 1 -22.50 4.20 23.52
CA MET A 1 -22.76 5.03 22.30
C MET A 1 -21.48 5.21 21.50
N TYR A 2 -20.39 5.76 22.07
CA TYR A 2 -19.10 5.95 21.37
C TYR A 2 -18.50 4.68 20.73
N PHE A 3 -18.46 3.56 21.46
CA PHE A 3 -17.93 2.29 20.95
C PHE A 3 -18.58 1.78 19.64
N TYR A 4 -19.85 2.10 19.39
CA TYR A 4 -20.54 1.66 18.16
C TYR A 4 -20.13 2.50 16.94
N PHE A 5 -19.85 3.79 17.12
CA PHE A 5 -19.40 4.68 16.05
C PHE A 5 -17.96 4.33 15.64
N ASP A 6 -17.10 4.13 16.62
CA ASP A 6 -15.71 3.71 16.43
C ASP A 6 -15.61 2.41 15.63
N SER A 7 -16.44 1.41 15.97
CA SER A 7 -16.51 0.15 15.22
C SER A 7 -17.03 0.31 13.79
N LEU A 8 -17.93 1.26 13.56
CA LEU A 8 -18.50 1.52 12.23
C LEU A 8 -17.46 2.20 11.32
N VAL A 9 -16.74 3.19 11.85
CA VAL A 9 -15.64 3.85 11.12
C VAL A 9 -14.56 2.84 10.78
N LYS A 10 -14.13 2.03 11.76
CA LYS A 10 -13.19 0.92 11.55
C LYS A 10 -13.67 0.01 10.43
N SER A 11 -14.89 -0.52 10.52
CA SER A 11 -15.42 -1.43 9.52
C SER A 11 -15.53 -0.79 8.13
N GLY A 12 -15.89 0.49 8.05
CA GLY A 12 -15.94 1.23 6.79
C GLY A 12 -14.57 1.33 6.12
N ILE A 13 -13.52 1.64 6.89
CA ILE A 13 -12.14 1.69 6.40
C ILE A 13 -11.71 0.32 5.86
N GLU A 14 -11.93 -0.75 6.64
CA GLU A 14 -11.54 -2.11 6.25
C GLU A 14 -12.28 -2.57 4.99
N VAL A 15 -13.59 -2.31 4.89
CA VAL A 15 -14.40 -2.72 3.73
C VAL A 15 -14.03 -1.93 2.48
N VAL A 16 -14.01 -0.60 2.54
CA VAL A 16 -13.69 0.24 1.37
C VAL A 16 -12.24 0.01 0.95
N GLY A 17 -11.31 0.03 1.90
CA GLY A 17 -9.90 -0.21 1.65
C GLY A 17 -9.67 -1.56 0.98
N SER A 18 -10.23 -2.64 1.53
CA SER A 18 -10.04 -3.98 0.97
C SER A 18 -10.68 -4.14 -0.40
N SER A 19 -11.87 -3.53 -0.60
CA SER A 19 -12.55 -3.56 -1.89
C SER A 19 -11.75 -2.83 -2.98
N VAL A 20 -11.17 -1.67 -2.65
CA VAL A 20 -10.39 -0.87 -3.60
C VAL A 20 -9.07 -1.54 -3.92
N LEU A 21 -8.36 -2.02 -2.90
CA LEU A 21 -6.99 -2.52 -3.00
C LEU A 21 -6.91 -3.99 -3.41
N GLY A 22 -8.00 -4.75 -3.24
CA GLY A 22 -8.07 -6.17 -3.63
C GLY A 22 -7.29 -7.10 -2.70
N THR A 23 -6.95 -6.60 -1.51
CA THR A 23 -6.24 -7.33 -0.46
C THR A 23 -6.76 -6.87 0.90
N ALA A 24 -6.46 -7.58 1.97
CA ALA A 24 -6.99 -7.24 3.28
C ALA A 24 -6.44 -5.89 3.79
N VAL A 25 -7.36 -5.01 4.19
CA VAL A 25 -7.08 -3.81 4.95
C VAL A 25 -7.65 -3.99 6.34
N THR A 26 -6.80 -3.80 7.35
CA THR A 26 -7.17 -3.94 8.76
C THR A 26 -6.78 -2.70 9.54
N VAL A 27 -7.57 -2.35 10.56
CA VAL A 27 -7.21 -1.31 11.53
C VAL A 27 -7.41 -1.85 12.94
N GLU A 28 -6.53 -1.48 13.86
CA GLU A 28 -6.71 -1.86 15.27
C GLU A 28 -7.88 -1.11 15.89
N GLY A 29 -7.97 0.19 15.61
CA GLY A 29 -9.04 1.05 16.12
C GLY A 29 -9.25 2.29 15.25
N ALA A 30 -10.42 2.89 15.42
CA ALA A 30 -10.74 4.21 14.89
C ALA A 30 -11.54 4.96 15.95
N SER A 31 -11.32 6.26 16.08
CA SER A 31 -12.07 7.12 16.98
C SER A 31 -12.30 8.45 16.31
N VAL A 32 -13.48 9.04 16.51
CA VAL A 32 -13.77 10.41 16.07
C VAL A 32 -14.57 11.11 17.17
N SER A 33 -14.11 12.30 17.53
CA SER A 33 -14.82 13.16 18.46
C SER A 33 -15.88 13.98 17.70
N PRO A 34 -17.18 13.74 17.95
CA PRO A 34 -18.25 14.46 17.27
C PRO A 34 -18.34 15.93 17.70
N LEU A 35 -17.64 16.33 18.76
CA LEU A 35 -17.69 17.70 19.29
C LEU A 35 -16.75 18.65 18.57
N ASN A 36 -15.60 18.14 18.09
CA ASN A 36 -14.55 18.96 17.50
C ASN A 36 -14.03 18.41 16.16
N GLY A 37 -14.61 17.32 15.65
CA GLY A 37 -14.26 16.77 14.33
C GLY A 37 -12.91 16.06 14.25
N GLN A 38 -12.22 15.89 15.39
CA GLN A 38 -10.91 15.25 15.42
C GLN A 38 -11.07 13.74 15.47
N GLY A 39 -10.38 13.04 14.59
CA GLY A 39 -10.33 11.59 14.52
C GLY A 39 -8.91 11.05 14.55
N ASN A 40 -8.81 9.80 14.97
CA ASN A 40 -7.58 9.01 14.94
C ASN A 40 -7.89 7.59 14.48
N ILE A 41 -7.10 7.08 13.53
CA ILE A 41 -7.10 5.68 13.12
C ILE A 41 -5.79 5.07 13.61
N SER A 42 -5.82 3.90 14.24
CA SER A 42 -4.63 3.25 14.78
C SER A 42 -4.40 1.87 14.17
N GLY A 43 -3.12 1.53 13.97
CA GLY A 43 -2.67 0.22 13.50
C GLY A 43 -3.24 -0.15 12.14
N LEU A 44 -3.23 0.79 11.18
CA LEU A 44 -3.66 0.52 9.81
C LEU A 44 -2.62 -0.35 9.11
N ARG A 45 -3.05 -1.49 8.58
CA ARG A 45 -2.22 -2.42 7.81
C ARG A 45 -2.92 -2.81 6.53
N VAL A 46 -2.17 -2.79 5.43
CA VAL A 46 -2.58 -3.24 4.11
C VAL A 46 -1.71 -4.44 3.75
N GLU A 47 -2.32 -5.61 3.60
CA GLU A 47 -1.63 -6.80 3.14
C GLU A 47 -1.06 -6.61 1.73
N ASN A 48 -0.05 -7.39 1.37
CA ASN A 48 0.38 -7.41 -0.02
C ASN A 48 -0.65 -8.11 -0.91
N PRO A 49 -0.76 -7.73 -2.19
CA PRO A 49 -1.48 -8.54 -3.17
C PRO A 49 -0.88 -9.93 -3.30
N GLU A 50 -1.65 -10.87 -3.84
CA GLU A 50 -1.14 -12.20 -4.16
C GLU A 50 0.08 -12.14 -5.09
N GLY A 51 1.02 -13.05 -4.86
CA GLY A 51 2.24 -13.17 -5.65
C GLY A 51 3.43 -12.34 -5.15
N TYR A 52 3.29 -11.59 -4.07
CA TYR A 52 4.42 -10.93 -3.38
C TYR A 52 4.75 -11.65 -2.07
N ASN A 53 5.99 -11.54 -1.59
CA ASN A 53 6.51 -12.33 -0.48
C ASN A 53 6.37 -11.64 0.88
N SER A 54 6.45 -10.31 0.88
CA SER A 54 6.34 -9.52 2.10
C SER A 54 4.90 -9.53 2.59
N GLN A 55 4.67 -9.60 3.91
CA GLN A 55 3.30 -9.70 4.44
C GLN A 55 2.45 -8.45 4.16
N TYR A 56 3.01 -7.26 4.38
CA TYR A 56 2.30 -6.00 4.26
C TYR A 56 2.94 -5.09 3.21
N ALA A 57 2.10 -4.40 2.44
CA ALA A 57 2.51 -3.34 1.51
C ALA A 57 2.60 -1.98 2.22
N PHE A 58 1.77 -1.77 3.26
CA PHE A 58 1.67 -0.51 3.98
C PHE A 58 1.26 -0.74 5.43
N GLU A 59 1.96 -0.11 6.36
CA GLU A 59 1.72 -0.21 7.80
C GLU A 59 1.95 1.14 8.46
N LEU A 60 1.11 1.51 9.43
CA LEU A 60 1.34 2.69 10.25
C LEU A 60 0.62 2.61 11.61
N ASP A 61 1.19 3.28 12.62
CA ASP A 61 0.67 3.25 13.98
C ASP A 61 -0.54 4.16 14.19
N SER A 62 -0.51 5.38 13.66
CA SER A 62 -1.59 6.37 13.80
C SER A 62 -1.76 7.30 12.59
N VAL A 63 -3.02 7.53 12.19
CA VAL A 63 -3.44 8.60 11.27
C VAL A 63 -4.26 9.62 12.04
N ALA A 64 -3.91 10.90 11.95
CA ALA A 64 -4.72 12.00 12.45
C ALA A 64 -5.65 12.52 11.35
N VAL A 65 -6.93 12.74 11.69
CA VAL A 65 -7.95 13.23 10.76
C VAL A 65 -8.68 14.42 11.39
N SER A 66 -8.94 15.47 10.62
CA SER A 66 -9.82 16.58 10.99
C SER A 66 -10.96 16.66 9.99
N ILE A 67 -12.19 16.71 10.51
CA ILE A 67 -13.43 16.68 9.73
C ILE A 67 -14.25 17.92 10.09
N ASN A 68 -14.85 18.56 9.09
CA ASN A 68 -15.86 19.56 9.33
C ASN A 68 -17.13 18.89 9.85
N VAL A 69 -17.37 18.99 11.17
CA VAL A 69 -18.52 18.37 11.86
C VAL A 69 -19.87 18.77 11.22
N GLY A 70 -19.96 19.99 10.69
CA GLY A 70 -21.18 20.47 10.02
C GLY A 70 -21.53 19.71 8.74
N SER A 71 -20.55 19.06 8.11
CA SER A 71 -20.71 18.31 6.86
C SER A 71 -21.06 16.83 7.04
N VAL A 72 -20.99 16.30 8.28
CA VAL A 72 -21.17 14.86 8.54
C VAL A 72 -22.55 14.35 8.09
N PHE A 73 -23.57 15.19 8.19
CA PHE A 73 -24.94 14.86 7.80
C PHE A 73 -25.35 15.44 6.44
N SER A 74 -24.42 16.03 5.67
CA SER A 74 -24.69 16.48 4.30
C SER A 74 -24.30 15.43 3.26
N ASP A 75 -24.74 15.65 2.02
CA ASP A 75 -24.43 14.79 0.87
C ASP A 75 -22.92 14.67 0.59
N VAL A 76 -22.17 15.72 0.98
CA VAL A 76 -20.71 15.79 0.88
C VAL A 76 -20.11 15.90 2.27
N LEU A 77 -19.20 15.00 2.62
CA LEU A 77 -18.35 15.06 3.81
C LEU A 77 -17.08 15.85 3.50
N GLU A 78 -16.81 16.88 4.29
CA GLU A 78 -15.60 17.69 4.19
C GLU A 78 -14.59 17.24 5.24
N VAL A 79 -13.43 16.79 4.76
CA VAL A 79 -12.26 16.44 5.56
C VAL A 79 -11.26 17.58 5.42
N ASP A 80 -11.03 18.32 6.51
CA ASP A 80 -10.09 19.44 6.54
C ASP A 80 -8.66 18.95 6.34
N SER A 81 -8.29 17.87 7.02
CA SER A 81 -6.94 17.32 6.90
C SER A 81 -6.84 15.83 7.26
N ILE A 82 -5.91 15.14 6.60
CA ILE A 82 -5.43 13.81 6.94
C ILE A 82 -3.91 13.90 7.06
N THR A 83 -3.35 13.50 8.20
CA THR A 83 -1.90 13.47 8.43
C THR A 83 -1.48 12.06 8.81
N ILE A 84 -0.57 11.50 8.03
CA ILE A 84 0.08 10.21 8.24
C ILE A 84 1.55 10.49 8.52
N VAL A 85 2.06 10.03 9.66
CA VAL A 85 3.46 10.25 10.07
C VAL A 85 4.18 8.92 10.15
N GLN A 86 5.36 8.85 9.53
CA GLN A 86 6.24 7.68 9.55
C GLN A 86 5.56 6.36 9.17
N PRO A 87 4.78 6.29 8.07
CA PRO A 87 4.32 5.00 7.60
C PRO A 87 5.51 4.15 7.13
N THR A 88 5.39 2.85 7.31
CA THR A 88 6.26 1.87 6.67
C THR A 88 5.61 1.41 5.37
N ILE A 89 6.28 1.64 4.25
CA ILE A 89 5.85 1.20 2.93
C ILE A 89 6.82 0.12 2.47
N THR A 90 6.30 -1.05 2.12
CA THR A 90 7.11 -2.09 1.48
C THR A 90 6.87 -2.05 -0.01
N TYR A 91 7.89 -1.69 -0.79
CA TYR A 91 7.85 -1.70 -2.24
C TYR A 91 8.56 -2.95 -2.74
N GLU A 92 7.77 -3.98 -3.05
CA GLU A 92 8.28 -5.24 -3.59
C GLU A 92 8.21 -5.23 -5.11
N THR A 93 9.38 -5.28 -5.75
CA THR A 93 9.53 -5.16 -7.19
C THR A 93 10.17 -6.40 -7.82
N LYS A 94 9.64 -6.78 -8.97
CA LYS A 94 10.14 -7.82 -9.87
C LYS A 94 10.54 -7.17 -11.19
N ILE A 95 11.10 -7.96 -12.10
CA ILE A 95 11.61 -7.47 -13.40
C ILE A 95 10.58 -6.61 -14.16
N THR A 96 9.28 -6.94 -14.10
CA THR A 96 8.24 -6.24 -14.86
C THR A 96 7.08 -5.70 -14.02
N THR A 97 6.93 -6.16 -12.77
CA THR A 97 5.77 -5.88 -11.91
C THR A 97 6.19 -5.46 -10.53
N ASP A 98 5.37 -4.68 -9.85
CA ASP A 98 5.53 -4.40 -8.42
C ASP A 98 4.18 -4.33 -7.70
N ASN A 99 4.25 -4.48 -6.39
CA ASN A 99 3.08 -4.60 -5.54
C ASN A 99 2.23 -3.32 -5.51
N ILE A 100 2.83 -2.13 -5.54
CA ILE A 100 2.10 -0.86 -5.51
C ILE A 100 1.30 -0.65 -6.81
N ARG A 101 1.89 -0.94 -7.97
CA ARG A 101 1.15 -0.94 -9.24
C ARG A 101 0.11 -2.06 -9.28
N ALA A 102 0.34 -3.20 -8.66
CA ALA A 102 -0.67 -4.26 -8.55
C ALA A 102 -1.88 -3.81 -7.71
N LEU A 103 -1.65 -3.14 -6.58
CA LEU A 103 -2.73 -2.50 -5.78
C LEU A 103 -3.50 -1.47 -6.60
N LEU A 104 -2.81 -0.63 -7.39
CA LEU A 104 -3.43 0.41 -8.21
C LEU A 104 -4.22 -0.17 -9.39
N ALA A 105 -3.75 -1.27 -9.96
CA ALA A 105 -4.39 -1.96 -11.07
C ALA A 105 -5.65 -2.75 -10.63
N ASN A 106 -5.81 -2.99 -9.32
CA ASN A 106 -6.98 -3.69 -8.83
C ASN A 106 -8.25 -2.94 -9.22
N ARG A 107 -9.16 -3.70 -9.81
CA ARG A 107 -10.52 -3.25 -10.07
C ARG A 107 -11.40 -4.13 -9.21
N PRO A 108 -12.28 -3.57 -8.36
CA PRO A 108 -13.22 -4.38 -7.62
C PRO A 108 -13.98 -5.26 -8.61
N GLU A 109 -13.75 -6.57 -8.55
CA GLU A 109 -14.54 -7.54 -9.29
C GLU A 109 -15.96 -7.48 -8.71
N SER A 110 -16.93 -7.07 -9.51
CA SER A 110 -18.35 -7.23 -9.16
C SER A 110 -18.66 -8.72 -9.01
N GLY A 111 -18.48 -9.31 -7.83
CA GLY A 111 -18.79 -10.72 -7.64
C GLY A 111 -18.51 -11.31 -6.26
N ALA A 112 -19.42 -11.10 -5.31
CA ALA A 112 -20.07 -12.16 -4.51
C ALA A 112 -20.79 -11.60 -3.25
N ALA A 113 -21.83 -10.78 -3.47
CA ALA A 113 -23.00 -10.76 -2.60
C ALA A 113 -24.22 -10.45 -3.47
N SER A 114 -25.26 -11.25 -3.27
CA SER A 114 -26.51 -11.29 -4.04
C SER A 114 -27.17 -9.93 -4.28
N SER A 115 -27.70 -9.77 -5.50
CA SER A 115 -28.88 -8.94 -5.83
C SER A 115 -28.92 -7.52 -5.27
N SER A 116 -28.37 -6.56 -6.01
CA SER A 116 -29.09 -5.40 -6.58
C SER A 116 -28.09 -4.34 -7.01
N SER A 117 -28.25 -3.87 -8.25
CA SER A 117 -27.76 -2.58 -8.75
C SER A 117 -26.25 -2.47 -9.01
N ALA A 118 -25.90 -2.76 -10.26
CA ALA A 118 -24.83 -2.09 -10.96
C ALA A 118 -25.16 -0.58 -11.08
N GLU A 119 -24.97 0.18 -9.99
CA GLU A 119 -24.93 1.66 -9.89
C GLU A 119 -24.38 2.04 -8.48
N SER A 120 -23.15 1.67 -8.14
CA SER A 120 -22.58 1.91 -6.80
C SER A 120 -21.29 2.75 -6.80
N ASP A 121 -20.90 3.35 -7.93
CA ASP A 121 -19.88 4.40 -7.95
C ASP A 121 -20.43 5.78 -7.50
N GLU A 122 -21.76 5.95 -7.44
CA GLU A 122 -22.43 7.20 -7.02
C GLU A 122 -23.26 7.11 -5.72
N ALA A 123 -23.54 5.92 -5.19
CA ALA A 123 -24.48 5.74 -4.06
C ALA A 123 -23.85 5.90 -2.65
N GLY A 124 -22.56 6.20 -2.56
CA GLY A 124 -21.87 6.52 -1.31
C GLY A 124 -21.84 8.01 -1.03
N GLN A 125 -21.81 8.41 0.26
CA GLN A 125 -21.58 9.79 0.66
C GLN A 125 -20.31 10.32 -0.03
N GLN A 126 -20.45 11.43 -0.75
CA GLN A 126 -19.34 12.05 -1.45
C GLN A 126 -18.40 12.70 -0.44
N ILE A 127 -17.12 12.84 -0.78
CA ILE A 127 -16.11 13.41 0.11
C ILE A 127 -15.26 14.47 -0.59
N ILE A 128 -14.79 15.44 0.17
CA ILE A 128 -13.71 16.36 -0.18
C ILE A 128 -12.62 16.21 0.88
N ILE A 129 -11.36 16.07 0.47
CA ILE A 129 -10.22 16.14 1.39
C ILE A 129 -9.39 17.35 1.00
N HIS A 130 -9.40 18.38 1.83
CA HIS A 130 -8.69 19.63 1.55
C HIS A 130 -7.17 19.45 1.60
N GLU A 131 -6.68 18.65 2.54
CA GLU A 131 -5.25 18.39 2.67
C GLU A 131 -4.97 16.96 3.13
N LEU A 132 -4.09 16.27 2.42
CA LEU A 132 -3.50 15.01 2.84
C LEU A 132 -1.99 15.15 2.87
N ARG A 133 -1.37 14.75 3.98
CA ARG A 133 0.08 14.73 4.15
C ARG A 133 0.56 13.36 4.60
N ILE A 134 1.61 12.87 3.96
CA ILE A 134 2.36 11.68 4.37
C ILE A 134 3.79 12.12 4.62
N LEU A 135 4.20 12.09 5.88
CA LEU A 135 5.44 12.68 6.37
C LEU A 135 6.42 11.60 6.82
N ASP A 136 7.71 11.81 6.61
CA ASP A 136 8.80 10.98 7.15
C ASP A 136 8.65 9.47 6.82
N SER A 137 8.21 9.17 5.59
CA SER A 137 7.91 7.80 5.17
C SER A 137 9.16 6.90 5.14
N GLN A 138 9.02 5.68 5.65
CA GLN A 138 10.04 4.65 5.59
C GLN A 138 9.74 3.69 4.44
N LEU A 139 10.50 3.78 3.34
CA LEU A 139 10.34 2.88 2.20
C LEU A 139 11.32 1.71 2.31
N ASN A 140 10.79 0.50 2.43
CA ASN A 140 11.55 -0.74 2.30
C ASN A 140 11.45 -1.23 0.86
N LEU A 141 12.53 -1.06 0.09
CA LEU A 141 12.64 -1.70 -1.21
C LEU A 141 12.94 -3.18 -1.02
N VAL A 142 12.14 -4.04 -1.63
CA VAL A 142 12.36 -5.48 -1.71
C VAL A 142 12.44 -5.87 -3.18
N ALA A 143 13.65 -6.11 -3.66
CA ALA A 143 13.90 -6.73 -4.96
C ALA A 143 14.47 -8.13 -4.74
N ALA A 144 14.49 -8.96 -5.79
CA ALA A 144 14.79 -10.40 -5.74
C ALA A 144 15.90 -10.84 -4.76
N ILE A 145 16.93 -10.01 -4.58
CA ILE A 145 18.09 -10.26 -3.72
C ILE A 145 18.55 -9.05 -2.91
N VAL A 146 17.88 -7.91 -3.04
CA VAL A 146 18.23 -6.67 -2.36
C VAL A 146 17.06 -6.24 -1.51
N THR A 147 17.33 -6.01 -0.23
CA THR A 147 16.45 -5.26 0.66
C THR A 147 17.18 -4.04 1.15
N ALA A 148 16.61 -2.85 0.92
CA ALA A 148 17.25 -1.60 1.29
C ALA A 148 16.21 -0.57 1.76
N PRO A 149 16.51 0.20 2.82
CA PRO A 149 15.72 1.38 3.13
C PRO A 149 16.00 2.48 2.10
N VAL A 150 14.95 3.14 1.64
CA VAL A 150 14.99 4.27 0.71
C VAL A 150 14.27 5.45 1.36
N ALA A 151 14.85 6.64 1.26
CA ALA A 151 14.18 7.85 1.70
C ALA A 151 13.12 8.26 0.68
N LEU A 152 11.90 8.51 1.15
CA LEU A 152 10.85 9.13 0.36
C LEU A 152 10.70 10.59 0.76
N ALA A 153 10.46 11.45 -0.22
CA ALA A 153 10.02 12.81 0.04
C ALA A 153 8.61 12.79 0.64
N ASP A 154 8.31 13.82 1.44
CA ASP A 154 6.96 14.04 1.95
C ASP A 154 5.97 14.17 0.78
N ILE A 155 4.81 13.54 0.96
CA ILE A 155 3.73 13.59 -0.03
C ILE A 155 2.67 14.56 0.50
N GLU A 156 2.38 15.60 -0.28
CA GLU A 156 1.29 16.53 0.00
C GLU A 156 0.31 16.54 -1.17
N ILE A 157 -0.96 16.25 -0.88
CA ILE A 157 -2.05 16.33 -1.85
C ILE A 157 -3.06 17.36 -1.33
N ARG A 158 -3.41 18.33 -2.16
CA ARG A 158 -4.44 19.32 -1.86
C ARG A 158 -5.67 19.04 -2.69
N ASP A 159 -6.83 19.26 -2.09
CA ASP A 159 -8.13 19.27 -2.74
C ASP A 159 -8.46 17.96 -3.51
N ILE A 160 -8.36 16.82 -2.82
CA ILE A 160 -8.87 15.54 -3.35
C ILE A 160 -10.39 15.62 -3.42
N GLY A 161 -10.93 15.53 -4.63
CA GLY A 161 -12.31 15.92 -4.95
C GLY A 161 -12.39 16.87 -6.16
N GLY A 162 -11.30 17.61 -6.42
CA GLY A 162 -11.05 18.34 -7.66
C GLY A 162 -12.14 19.35 -8.09
N GLU A 163 -12.20 19.64 -9.38
CA GLU A 163 -13.10 20.63 -10.01
C GLU A 163 -14.60 20.30 -9.89
N GLY A 164 -14.94 19.04 -9.61
CA GLY A 164 -16.32 18.58 -9.38
C GLY A 164 -16.84 18.84 -7.96
N GLY A 165 -15.97 19.33 -7.07
CA GLY A 165 -16.32 19.70 -5.69
C GLY A 165 -16.59 18.52 -4.77
N SER A 166 -16.38 17.27 -5.20
CA SER A 166 -16.36 16.07 -4.34
C SER A 166 -15.98 14.82 -5.14
N THR A 167 -15.64 13.73 -4.45
CA THR A 167 -15.34 12.42 -5.05
C THR A 167 -15.79 11.28 -4.15
N SER A 168 -15.81 10.04 -4.67
CA SER A 168 -16.06 8.86 -3.84
C SER A 168 -14.82 8.48 -3.03
N ALA A 169 -15.02 7.83 -1.89
CA ALA A 169 -13.91 7.31 -1.08
C ALA A 169 -12.99 6.37 -1.87
N VAL A 170 -13.56 5.56 -2.77
CA VAL A 170 -12.83 4.67 -3.69
C VAL A 170 -11.87 5.46 -4.57
N ASN A 171 -12.35 6.55 -5.18
CA ASN A 171 -11.53 7.40 -6.04
C ASN A 171 -10.48 8.18 -5.24
N ALA A 172 -10.80 8.64 -4.02
CA ALA A 172 -9.82 9.28 -3.14
C ALA A 172 -8.65 8.33 -2.80
N VAL A 173 -8.93 7.08 -2.42
CA VAL A 173 -7.89 6.07 -2.16
C VAL A 173 -7.00 5.86 -3.40
N ARG A 174 -7.59 5.80 -4.60
CA ARG A 174 -6.84 5.67 -5.86
C ARG A 174 -5.94 6.88 -6.14
N VAL A 175 -6.41 8.09 -5.86
CA VAL A 175 -5.60 9.32 -6.00
C VAL A 175 -4.38 9.25 -5.07
N VAL A 176 -4.59 8.89 -3.80
CA VAL A 176 -3.49 8.75 -2.83
C VAL A 176 -2.50 7.68 -3.25
N LEU A 177 -2.97 6.50 -3.66
CA LEU A 177 -2.12 5.40 -4.09
C LEU A 177 -1.34 5.73 -5.38
N ALA A 178 -1.95 6.46 -6.32
CA ALA A 178 -1.29 6.93 -7.53
C ALA A 178 -0.17 7.92 -7.21
N GLU A 179 -0.40 8.83 -6.26
CA GLU A 179 0.64 9.78 -5.83
C GLU A 179 1.77 9.08 -5.06
N LEU A 180 1.45 8.11 -4.19
CA LEU A 180 2.45 7.24 -3.57
C LEU A 180 3.29 6.53 -4.62
N SER A 181 2.67 5.95 -5.65
CA SER A 181 3.38 5.29 -6.73
C SER A 181 4.32 6.25 -7.46
N ARG A 182 3.91 7.49 -7.72
CA ARG A 182 4.77 8.51 -8.35
C ARG A 182 5.94 8.90 -7.45
N SER A 183 5.68 9.10 -6.15
CA SER A 183 6.73 9.43 -5.18
C SER A 183 7.80 8.34 -5.13
N ILE A 184 7.40 7.06 -5.10
CA ILE A 184 8.31 5.91 -5.16
C ILE A 184 9.14 5.90 -6.45
N LEU A 185 8.51 6.14 -7.61
CA LEU A 185 9.21 6.15 -8.90
C LEU A 185 10.19 7.32 -9.05
N ASN A 186 9.95 8.42 -8.33
CA ASN A 186 10.84 9.58 -8.30
C ASN A 186 11.91 9.48 -7.21
N ALA A 187 11.86 8.46 -6.35
CA ALA A 187 12.88 8.21 -5.35
C ALA A 187 14.18 7.71 -6.00
N ASP A 188 15.30 7.88 -5.29
CA ASP A 188 16.60 7.35 -5.71
C ASP A 188 16.67 5.84 -5.46
N LEU A 189 15.97 5.08 -6.29
CA LEU A 189 15.96 3.63 -6.24
C LEU A 189 17.27 3.06 -6.82
N PRO A 190 17.84 1.98 -6.24
CA PRO A 190 18.91 1.22 -6.87
C PRO A 190 18.55 0.91 -8.32
N SER A 191 19.44 1.23 -9.24
CA SER A 191 19.17 1.10 -10.67
C SER A 191 18.88 -0.36 -11.04
N LEU A 192 18.04 -0.53 -12.07
CA LEU A 192 17.73 -1.86 -12.63
C LEU A 192 18.99 -2.62 -13.07
N ASP A 193 20.05 -1.91 -13.43
CA ASP A 193 21.33 -2.49 -13.82
C ASP A 193 22.03 -3.15 -12.63
N LEU A 194 22.03 -2.50 -11.45
CA LEU A 194 22.55 -3.11 -10.22
C LEU A 194 21.77 -4.37 -9.84
N LEU A 195 20.45 -4.37 -10.05
CA LEU A 195 19.61 -5.55 -9.81
C LEU A 195 19.91 -6.70 -10.77
N LYS A 196 20.19 -6.40 -12.05
CA LYS A 196 20.59 -7.41 -13.05
C LYS A 196 21.97 -7.98 -12.74
N GLU A 197 22.95 -7.13 -12.48
CA GLU A 197 24.31 -7.54 -12.15
C GLU A 197 24.32 -8.44 -10.91
N SER A 198 23.58 -8.06 -9.87
CA SER A 198 23.46 -8.87 -8.66
C SER A 198 22.82 -10.26 -8.93
N VAL A 199 21.92 -10.37 -9.92
CA VAL A 199 21.31 -11.66 -10.32
C VAL A 199 22.29 -12.49 -11.14
N GLU A 200 23.02 -11.88 -12.06
CA GLU A 200 24.06 -12.53 -12.87
C GLU A 200 25.17 -13.09 -11.98
N GLU A 201 25.67 -12.30 -11.03
CA GLU A 201 26.71 -12.71 -10.08
C GLU A 201 26.30 -13.99 -9.32
N ARG A 202 25.05 -14.06 -8.84
CA ARG A 202 24.55 -15.26 -8.14
C ARG A 202 24.37 -16.49 -9.04
N ILE A 203 24.06 -16.30 -10.32
CA ILE A 203 23.96 -17.40 -11.28
C ILE A 203 25.35 -17.97 -11.55
N GLU A 204 26.35 -17.10 -11.72
CA GLU A 204 27.74 -17.50 -11.88
C GLU A 204 28.27 -18.21 -10.63
N ASP A 205 28.01 -17.66 -9.44
CA ASP A 205 28.33 -18.26 -8.14
C ASP A 205 27.68 -19.64 -7.96
N GLY A 206 26.42 -19.79 -8.38
CA GLY A 206 25.70 -21.05 -8.36
C GLY A 206 26.29 -22.08 -9.32
N ALA A 207 26.63 -21.66 -10.54
CA ALA A 207 27.24 -22.52 -11.54
C ALA A 207 28.63 -23.02 -11.10
N GLN A 208 29.47 -22.13 -10.56
CA GLN A 208 30.80 -22.50 -10.04
C GLN A 208 30.70 -23.52 -8.90
N ARG A 209 29.80 -23.33 -7.93
CA ARG A 209 29.61 -24.30 -6.83
C ARG A 209 29.15 -25.68 -7.33
N VAL A 210 28.35 -25.72 -8.39
CA VAL A 210 27.92 -26.99 -9.01
C VAL A 210 29.08 -27.66 -9.73
N GLU A 211 29.90 -26.89 -10.46
CA GLU A 211 31.08 -27.41 -11.15
C GLU A 211 32.11 -27.96 -10.16
N GLU A 212 32.44 -27.21 -9.10
CA GLU A 212 33.33 -27.67 -8.03
C GLU A 212 32.82 -28.97 -7.36
N ALA A 213 31.51 -29.08 -7.11
CA ALA A 213 30.92 -30.28 -6.55
C ALA A 213 31.00 -31.49 -7.51
N VAL A 214 30.83 -31.27 -8.81
CA VAL A 214 30.97 -32.32 -9.84
C VAL A 214 32.42 -32.75 -9.97
N GLU A 215 33.38 -31.82 -9.93
CA GLU A 215 34.81 -32.12 -9.97
C GLU A 215 35.27 -32.90 -8.74
N ASP A 216 34.84 -32.53 -7.52
CA ASP A 216 35.15 -33.28 -6.30
C ASP A 216 34.63 -34.73 -6.38
N LEU A 217 33.37 -34.91 -6.82
CA LEU A 217 32.79 -36.24 -7.00
C LEU A 217 33.54 -37.05 -8.07
N GLY A 218 33.89 -36.43 -9.19
CA GLY A 218 34.67 -37.06 -10.26
C GLY A 218 36.08 -37.46 -9.81
N GLY A 219 36.74 -36.63 -9.00
CA GLY A 219 38.05 -36.90 -8.41
C GLY A 219 38.01 -38.08 -7.44
N ARG A 220 37.00 -38.15 -6.59
CA ARG A 220 36.80 -39.25 -5.63
C ARG A 220 36.52 -40.59 -6.32
N LEU A 221 35.76 -40.59 -7.42
CA LEU A 221 35.49 -41.81 -8.19
C LEU A 221 36.74 -42.32 -8.94
N ARG A 222 37.57 -41.42 -9.49
CA ARG A 222 38.85 -41.82 -10.10
C ARG A 222 39.84 -42.40 -9.07
N GLY A 223 39.83 -41.89 -7.84
CA GLY A 223 40.67 -42.40 -6.75
C GLY A 223 40.31 -43.80 -6.27
N LEU A 224 39.10 -44.30 -6.54
CA LEU A 224 38.66 -45.66 -6.16
C LEU A 224 38.96 -46.72 -7.22
N LEU A 225 39.36 -46.33 -8.43
CA LEU A 225 39.58 -47.21 -9.57
C LEU A 225 41.08 -47.47 -9.87
N ASN A 226 41.98 -46.93 -9.05
CA ASN A 226 43.43 -47.15 -9.09
C ASN A 226 43.94 -47.85 -7.83
#